data_AF-K9RJF5-F1
#
_entry.id   AF-K9RJF5-F1
#
_cell.length_a   1.000
_cell.length_b   1.000
_cell.length_c   1.000
_cell.angle_alpha   90.00
_cell.angle_beta   90.00
_cell.angle_gamma   90.00
#
_symmetry.space_group_name_H-M   'P 1'
#
loop_
_entity.id
_entity.type
_entity.pdbx_description
1 polymer ?
#
loop_
_entity_poly.entity_id
_entity_poly.type
_entity_poly.pdbx_seq_one_letter_code
_entity_poly.pdbx_strand_id
1 'polypeptide(L)'
;MKGFGFQKEKRLITKIISSHNSEAYEKFIRKLCLKLGAERTTDLVINEVLPTLPSEDFKWCYKTMLGQSGYERMMQEASKTLYQVLVEKGYTPGKDFSVHPQGGIILSDNATEALLADVPEDFRAKARTELKVATMPSALDALEKHLGVPFLERLQQRVSTRLTTLTDTEAAAYLAVMASGFEDRTQIELFPILLNYVAQAHPDRIQGIIDAMEKPDDLDSSQPTHKIMLDLICAAGGENELKPHPEHPDDPDEGLISRCGMEIFAQVWQGDRLSGYEIIAAFDAAMKKYQEEQGQQS
;
A
#
# COMPACT_ATOMS: atom_id res chain seq x y z
N MET A 1 31.06 12.01 -18.47
CA MET A 1 31.01 12.46 -19.87
C MET A 1 31.09 13.98 -19.93
N LYS A 2 31.92 14.55 -20.81
CA LYS A 2 32.17 16.00 -20.92
C LYS A 2 30.92 16.74 -21.43
N GLY A 3 30.37 17.64 -20.60
CA GLY A 3 29.26 18.52 -20.96
C GLY A 3 29.73 19.70 -21.81
N PHE A 4 29.53 19.64 -23.12
CA PHE A 4 29.60 20.80 -24.00
C PHE A 4 28.56 20.63 -25.12
N GLY A 5 27.67 21.63 -25.27
CA GLY A 5 26.93 21.81 -26.53
C GLY A 5 25.50 22.37 -26.48
N PHE A 6 24.77 22.29 -25.36
CA PHE A 6 23.31 22.54 -25.37
C PHE A 6 22.82 23.58 -24.37
N GLN A 7 23.67 24.51 -23.94
CA GLN A 7 23.29 25.51 -22.92
C GLN A 7 22.07 26.35 -23.34
N LYS A 8 21.95 26.68 -24.64
CA LYS A 8 20.80 27.42 -25.16
C LYS A 8 19.54 26.57 -25.14
N GLU A 9 19.63 25.33 -25.61
CA GLU A 9 18.55 24.35 -25.61
C GLU A 9 18.07 24.08 -24.18
N LYS A 10 18.97 23.78 -23.24
CA LYS A 10 18.65 23.58 -21.82
C LYS A 10 17.86 24.74 -21.23
N ARG A 11 18.37 25.98 -21.37
CA ARG A 11 17.67 27.18 -20.88
C ARG A 11 16.27 27.32 -21.49
N LEU A 12 16.12 26.97 -22.76
CA LEU A 12 14.82 27.03 -23.42
C LEU A 12 13.87 25.95 -22.89
N ILE A 13 14.33 24.71 -22.76
CA ILE A 13 13.53 23.60 -22.20
C ILE A 13 13.10 23.94 -20.77
N THR A 14 14.04 24.35 -19.92
CA THR A 14 13.75 24.77 -18.54
C THR A 14 12.67 25.85 -18.51
N LYS A 15 12.78 26.89 -19.35
CA LYS A 15 11.79 27.97 -19.40
C LYS A 15 10.42 27.48 -19.90
N ILE A 16 10.39 26.59 -20.88
CA ILE A 16 9.16 26.00 -21.40
C ILE A 16 8.48 25.16 -20.31
N ILE A 17 9.25 24.30 -19.64
CA ILE A 17 8.76 23.46 -18.55
C ILE A 17 8.22 24.34 -17.41
N SER A 18 8.97 25.32 -16.90
CA SER A 18 8.49 26.18 -15.80
C SER A 18 7.32 27.09 -16.19
N SER A 19 6.98 27.20 -17.48
CA SER A 19 5.77 27.90 -17.95
C SER A 19 4.55 26.99 -18.13
N HIS A 20 4.71 25.69 -17.89
CA HIS A 20 3.70 24.64 -18.11
C HIS A 20 3.02 24.70 -19.49
N ASN A 21 3.75 25.12 -20.54
CA ASN A 21 3.23 25.27 -21.89
C ASN A 21 3.45 23.99 -22.71
N SER A 22 2.42 23.14 -22.78
CA SER A 22 2.49 21.82 -23.43
C SER A 22 2.72 21.91 -24.94
N GLU A 23 2.08 22.87 -25.62
CA GLU A 23 2.23 23.05 -27.07
C GLU A 23 3.67 23.47 -27.42
N ALA A 24 4.23 24.42 -26.67
CA ALA A 24 5.62 24.83 -26.84
C ALA A 24 6.59 23.68 -26.53
N TYR A 25 6.30 22.87 -25.51
CA TYR A 25 7.08 21.71 -25.13
C TYR A 25 7.12 20.67 -26.25
N GLU A 26 5.96 20.22 -26.72
CA GLU A 26 5.88 19.23 -27.80
C GLU A 26 6.58 19.69 -29.08
N LYS A 27 6.33 20.95 -29.49
CA LYS A 27 6.96 21.51 -30.68
C LYS A 27 8.48 21.57 -30.55
N PHE A 28 8.97 21.93 -29.37
CA PHE A 28 10.40 22.05 -29.13
C PHE A 28 11.08 20.68 -29.01
N ILE A 29 10.47 19.72 -28.31
CA ILE A 29 10.98 18.34 -28.19
C ILE A 29 10.99 17.65 -29.55
N ARG A 30 9.94 17.76 -30.37
CA ARG A 30 9.96 17.20 -31.74
C ARG A 30 11.11 17.77 -32.56
N LYS A 31 11.35 19.09 -32.49
CA LYS A 31 12.47 19.74 -33.18
C LYS A 31 13.83 19.26 -32.66
N LEU A 32 13.96 19.04 -31.36
CA LEU A 32 15.16 18.49 -30.74
C LEU A 32 15.41 17.04 -31.18
N CYS A 33 14.39 16.18 -31.15
CA CYS A 33 14.48 14.80 -31.61
C CYS A 33 14.92 14.73 -33.08
N LEU A 34 14.39 15.60 -33.95
CA LEU A 34 14.83 15.70 -35.34
C LEU A 34 16.29 16.15 -35.50
N LYS A 35 16.80 16.97 -34.58
CA LYS A 35 18.16 17.52 -34.62
C LYS A 35 19.19 16.59 -33.99
N LEU A 36 18.86 15.94 -32.88
CA LEU A 36 19.79 15.23 -32.00
C LEU A 36 19.56 13.71 -31.94
N GLY A 37 18.42 13.23 -32.45
CA GLY A 37 17.94 11.88 -32.21
C GLY A 37 17.14 11.78 -30.89
N ALA A 38 16.31 10.74 -30.80
CA ALA A 38 15.44 10.51 -29.65
C ALA A 38 16.24 10.25 -28.37
N GLU A 39 17.19 9.31 -28.38
CA GLU A 39 18.01 8.94 -27.22
C GLU A 39 18.73 10.14 -26.63
N ARG A 40 19.40 10.94 -27.47
CA ARG A 40 20.17 12.10 -27.01
C ARG A 40 19.29 13.25 -26.52
N THR A 41 18.07 13.36 -27.04
CA THR A 41 17.08 14.31 -26.54
C THR A 41 16.57 13.86 -25.16
N THR A 42 16.30 12.57 -25.00
CA THR A 42 15.92 11.97 -23.72
C THR A 42 17.02 12.17 -22.68
N ASP A 43 18.28 11.88 -23.00
CA ASP A 43 19.41 12.11 -22.09
C ASP A 43 19.54 13.58 -21.67
N LEU A 44 19.40 14.51 -22.63
CA LEU A 44 19.45 15.93 -22.34
C LEU A 44 18.33 16.35 -21.37
N VAL A 45 17.11 15.87 -21.59
CA VAL A 45 15.95 16.20 -20.75
C VAL A 45 16.10 15.56 -19.38
N ILE A 46 16.30 14.25 -19.32
CA ILE A 46 16.29 13.48 -18.07
C ILE A 46 17.51 13.76 -17.20
N ASN A 47 18.71 13.75 -17.77
CA ASN A 47 19.94 13.81 -16.99
C ASN A 47 20.46 15.24 -16.80
N GLU A 48 20.07 16.19 -17.66
CA GLU A 48 20.65 17.54 -17.63
C GLU A 48 19.64 18.67 -17.35
N VAL A 49 18.35 18.49 -17.67
CA VAL A 49 17.33 19.53 -17.43
C VAL A 49 16.48 19.21 -16.20
N LEU A 50 15.90 18.02 -16.11
CA LEU A 50 15.03 17.62 -14.99
C LEU A 50 15.67 17.79 -13.61
N PRO A 51 16.95 17.47 -13.36
CA PRO A 51 17.56 17.62 -12.03
C PRO A 51 17.65 19.08 -11.56
N THR A 52 17.62 20.02 -12.51
CA THR A 52 17.71 21.47 -12.25
C THR A 52 16.36 22.11 -11.93
N LEU A 53 15.26 21.38 -12.13
CA LEU A 53 13.90 21.88 -11.93
C LEU A 53 13.40 21.62 -10.50
N PRO A 54 12.38 22.37 -10.04
CA PRO A 54 11.62 22.05 -8.84
C PRO A 54 10.68 20.84 -9.08
N SER A 55 10.25 20.20 -8.00
CA SER A 55 9.42 18.97 -8.03
C SER A 55 8.08 19.12 -8.78
N GLU A 56 7.43 20.28 -8.70
CA GLU A 56 6.17 20.55 -9.42
C GLU A 56 6.36 20.57 -10.95
N ASP A 57 7.48 21.11 -11.40
CA ASP A 57 7.87 21.15 -12.82
C ASP A 57 8.25 19.76 -13.34
N PHE A 58 8.85 18.93 -12.48
CA PHE A 58 9.17 17.53 -12.75
C PHE A 58 7.89 16.73 -13.04
N LYS A 59 6.90 16.82 -12.14
CA LYS A 59 5.60 16.16 -12.29
C LYS A 59 4.88 16.58 -13.57
N TRP A 60 4.84 17.89 -13.85
CA TRP A 60 4.23 18.40 -15.08
C TRP A 60 4.91 17.84 -16.34
N CYS A 61 6.24 17.81 -16.36
CA CYS A 61 7.01 17.34 -17.50
C CYS A 61 6.70 15.88 -17.84
N TYR A 62 6.72 14.98 -16.84
CA TYR A 62 6.40 13.57 -17.08
C TYR A 62 4.96 13.34 -17.49
N LYS A 63 3.99 14.05 -16.88
CA LYS A 63 2.59 13.99 -17.31
C LYS A 63 2.39 14.44 -18.75
N THR A 64 3.13 15.46 -19.17
CA THR A 64 3.09 15.97 -20.54
C THR A 64 3.72 14.99 -21.53
N MET A 65 4.80 14.30 -21.14
CA MET A 65 5.48 13.33 -22.00
C MET A 65 4.74 12.00 -22.14
N LEU A 66 4.23 11.47 -21.02
CA LEU A 66 3.69 10.12 -20.94
C LEU A 66 2.15 10.09 -21.01
N GLY A 67 1.51 11.26 -20.92
CA GLY A 67 0.10 11.36 -20.59
C GLY A 67 -0.18 10.97 -19.14
N GLN A 68 -1.43 11.14 -18.71
CA GLN A 68 -1.84 10.84 -17.33
C GLN A 68 -1.66 9.35 -17.01
N SER A 69 -2.13 8.44 -17.88
CA SER A 69 -2.05 7.00 -17.68
C SER A 69 -0.62 6.45 -17.74
N GLY A 70 0.24 6.99 -18.62
CA GLY A 70 1.64 6.61 -18.70
C GLY A 70 2.44 7.08 -17.47
N TYR A 71 2.14 8.28 -16.97
CA TYR A 71 2.73 8.79 -15.73
C TYR A 71 2.34 7.93 -14.52
N GLU A 72 1.06 7.57 -14.39
CA GLU A 72 0.58 6.69 -13.31
C GLU A 72 1.27 5.33 -13.35
N ARG A 73 1.39 4.71 -14.53
CA ARG A 73 2.10 3.43 -14.69
C ARG A 73 3.57 3.53 -14.29
N MET A 74 4.28 4.57 -14.73
CA MET A 74 5.68 4.81 -14.35
C MET A 74 5.82 4.97 -12.84
N MET A 75 4.93 5.72 -12.20
CA MET A 75 4.95 5.90 -10.74
C MET A 75 4.69 4.58 -9.99
N GLN A 76 3.79 3.73 -10.50
CA GLN A 76 3.54 2.39 -9.94
C GLN A 76 4.76 1.49 -10.08
N GLU A 77 5.39 1.44 -11.26
CA GLU A 77 6.60 0.66 -11.50
C GLU A 77 7.76 1.13 -10.62
N ALA A 78 8.00 2.44 -10.54
CA ALA A 78 9.02 3.02 -9.67
C ALA A 78 8.78 2.71 -8.19
N SER A 79 7.52 2.78 -7.73
CA SER A 79 7.16 2.42 -6.36
C SER A 79 7.39 0.94 -6.10
N LYS A 80 6.99 0.05 -7.02
CA LYS A 80 7.23 -1.40 -6.89
C LYS A 80 8.72 -1.73 -6.82
N THR A 81 9.55 -1.09 -7.66
CA THR A 81 11.00 -1.28 -7.64
C THR A 81 11.59 -0.81 -6.32
N LEU A 82 11.20 0.37 -5.83
CA LEU A 82 11.68 0.88 -4.55
C LEU A 82 11.27 -0.01 -3.38
N TYR A 83 10.04 -0.55 -3.40
CA TYR A 83 9.55 -1.52 -2.42
C TYR A 83 10.46 -2.75 -2.38
N GLN A 84 10.76 -3.35 -3.55
CA GLN A 84 11.64 -4.52 -3.66
C GLN A 84 13.04 -4.22 -3.12
N VAL A 85 13.64 -3.09 -3.49
CA VAL A 85 14.96 -2.67 -3.02
C VAL A 85 14.99 -2.53 -1.48
N LEU A 86 13.92 -1.99 -0.88
CA LEU A 86 13.83 -1.86 0.58
C LEU A 86 13.76 -3.22 1.27
N VAL A 87 12.96 -4.15 0.75
CA VAL A 87 12.88 -5.52 1.27
C VAL A 87 14.22 -6.24 1.13
N GLU A 88 14.87 -6.15 -0.04
CA GLU A 88 16.19 -6.75 -0.28
C GLU A 88 17.27 -6.19 0.65
N LYS A 89 17.17 -4.92 1.03
CA LYS A 89 18.05 -4.28 2.02
C LYS A 89 17.71 -4.62 3.48
N GLY A 90 16.67 -5.45 3.72
CA GLY A 90 16.28 -5.93 5.05
C GLY A 90 15.31 -5.02 5.80
N TYR A 91 14.69 -4.03 5.14
CA TYR A 91 13.67 -3.20 5.75
C TYR A 91 12.32 -3.92 5.78
N THR A 92 11.58 -3.72 6.87
CA THR A 92 10.29 -4.38 7.11
C THR A 92 9.13 -3.46 6.72
N PRO A 93 8.26 -3.84 5.77
CA PRO A 93 7.02 -3.11 5.46
C PRO A 93 6.14 -2.92 6.70
N GLY A 94 5.47 -1.77 6.83
CA GLY A 94 4.64 -1.41 7.97
C GLY A 94 5.41 -0.95 9.22
N LYS A 95 6.72 -1.21 9.28
CA LYS A 95 7.61 -0.74 10.36
C LYS A 95 8.62 0.30 9.86
N ASP A 96 9.33 -0.03 8.80
CA ASP A 96 10.40 0.80 8.25
C ASP A 96 9.94 1.62 7.03
N PHE A 97 8.88 1.18 6.34
CA PHE A 97 8.28 1.92 5.23
C PHE A 97 6.85 1.44 4.93
N SER A 98 6.07 2.26 4.21
CA SER A 98 4.73 1.92 3.72
C SER A 98 4.44 2.62 2.39
N VAL A 99 3.39 2.19 1.68
CA VAL A 99 2.97 2.82 0.41
C VAL A 99 1.84 3.81 0.68
N HIS A 100 1.94 5.03 0.14
CA HIS A 100 0.90 6.03 0.28
C HIS A 100 -0.27 5.74 -0.69
N PRO A 101 -1.55 5.92 -0.29
CA PRO A 101 -2.73 5.64 -1.15
C PRO A 101 -2.78 6.41 -2.47
N GLN A 102 -2.02 7.50 -2.59
CA GLN A 102 -1.94 8.34 -3.80
C GLN A 102 -0.68 8.04 -4.65
N GLY A 103 0.01 6.93 -4.34
CA GLY A 103 1.31 6.57 -4.88
C GLY A 103 2.47 7.19 -4.10
N GLY A 104 3.62 6.51 -4.15
CA GLY A 104 4.84 6.88 -3.42
C GLY A 104 5.07 6.02 -2.17
N ILE A 105 6.33 5.98 -1.73
CA ILE A 105 6.75 5.24 -0.54
C ILE A 105 7.04 6.22 0.59
N ILE A 106 6.46 5.93 1.74
CA ILE A 106 6.72 6.59 3.02
C ILE A 106 7.83 5.80 3.70
N LEU A 107 8.90 6.46 4.11
CA LEU A 107 10.05 5.84 4.76
C LEU A 107 10.13 6.29 6.21
N SER A 108 10.54 5.40 7.11
CA SER A 108 10.99 5.77 8.46
C SER A 108 12.26 6.61 8.38
N ASP A 109 12.62 7.31 9.46
CA ASP A 109 13.86 8.09 9.51
C ASP A 109 15.08 7.21 9.22
N ASN A 110 15.13 6.01 9.82
CA ASN A 110 16.24 5.07 9.62
C ASN A 110 16.32 4.56 8.18
N ALA A 111 15.17 4.21 7.57
CA ALA A 111 15.13 3.77 6.18
C ALA A 111 15.49 4.91 5.23
N THR A 112 15.06 6.14 5.52
CA THR A 112 15.40 7.34 4.75
C THR A 112 16.90 7.60 4.76
N GLU A 113 17.53 7.61 5.93
CA GLU A 113 18.96 7.88 6.07
C GLU A 113 19.82 6.84 5.35
N ALA A 114 19.45 5.57 5.44
CA ALA A 114 20.15 4.51 4.75
C ALA A 114 19.93 4.52 3.23
N LEU A 115 18.75 4.94 2.75
CA LEU A 115 18.50 5.11 1.32
C LEU A 115 19.30 6.29 0.74
N LEU A 116 19.49 7.32 1.55
CA LEU A 116 20.25 8.52 1.21
C LEU A 116 21.77 8.38 1.39
N ALA A 117 22.25 7.30 2.02
CA ALA A 117 23.66 7.07 2.28
C ALA A 117 24.50 6.99 0.99
N ASP A 118 23.93 6.40 -0.07
CA ASP A 118 24.56 6.26 -1.39
C ASP A 118 24.35 7.48 -2.30
N VAL A 119 23.55 8.46 -1.86
CA VAL A 119 23.27 9.70 -2.61
C VAL A 119 24.38 10.71 -2.36
N PRO A 120 24.94 11.35 -3.42
CA PRO A 120 25.94 12.41 -3.26
C PRO A 120 25.45 13.55 -2.37
N GLU A 121 26.34 14.11 -1.54
CA GLU A 121 26.02 15.08 -0.49
C GLU A 121 25.21 16.29 -1.01
N ASP A 122 25.58 16.82 -2.18
CA ASP A 122 24.92 17.95 -2.85
C ASP A 122 23.45 17.67 -3.21
N PHE A 123 23.11 16.41 -3.44
CA PHE A 123 21.76 15.95 -3.75
C PHE A 123 21.01 15.46 -2.51
N ARG A 124 21.73 15.01 -1.47
CA ARG A 124 21.15 14.47 -0.24
C ARG A 124 20.28 15.49 0.49
N ALA A 125 20.73 16.74 0.60
CA ALA A 125 19.95 17.80 1.26
C ALA A 125 18.65 18.14 0.50
N LYS A 126 18.71 18.18 -0.84
CA LYS A 126 17.53 18.40 -1.69
C LYS A 126 16.58 17.20 -1.63
N ALA A 127 17.12 15.99 -1.74
CA ALA A 127 16.37 14.74 -1.60
C ALA A 127 15.70 14.62 -0.23
N ARG A 128 16.35 15.01 0.88
CA ARG A 128 15.76 15.02 2.23
C ARG A 128 14.63 16.05 2.38
N THR A 129 14.65 17.12 1.58
CA THR A 129 13.58 18.15 1.59
C THR A 129 12.38 17.72 0.73
N GLU A 130 12.62 16.96 -0.34
CA GLU A 130 11.58 16.48 -1.27
C GLU A 130 10.98 15.12 -0.88
N LEU A 131 11.78 14.22 -0.30
CA LEU A 131 11.29 13.11 0.51
C LEU A 131 10.65 13.75 1.73
N LYS A 132 9.34 13.96 1.68
CA LYS A 132 8.57 14.25 2.88
C LYS A 132 8.77 13.06 3.81
N VAL A 133 9.74 13.18 4.72
CA VAL A 133 9.80 12.44 5.96
C VAL A 133 8.55 12.86 6.72
N ALA A 134 7.45 12.19 6.40
CA ALA A 134 6.26 12.28 7.18
C ALA A 134 6.55 11.46 8.43
N THR A 135 7.14 12.11 9.44
CA THR A 135 7.03 11.65 10.82
C THR A 135 5.57 11.78 11.20
N MET A 136 4.80 10.78 10.79
CA MET A 136 3.41 10.63 11.15
C MET A 136 3.36 9.80 12.43
N PRO A 137 2.55 10.19 13.42
CA PRO A 137 1.89 9.19 14.27
C PRO A 137 1.33 8.14 13.32
N SER A 138 1.50 6.86 13.62
CA SER A 138 1.08 5.79 12.71
C SER A 138 -0.37 6.07 12.24
N ALA A 139 -0.74 5.78 10.98
CA ALA A 139 -2.12 6.00 10.52
C ALA A 139 -3.14 5.34 11.49
N LEU A 140 -2.69 4.29 12.16
CA LEU A 140 -3.33 3.67 13.30
C LEU A 140 -3.40 4.58 14.55
N ASP A 141 -2.36 5.30 14.96
CA ASP A 141 -2.43 6.31 16.04
C ASP A 141 -3.48 7.40 15.74
N ALA A 142 -3.60 7.80 14.46
CA ALA A 142 -4.62 8.75 14.02
C ALA A 142 -6.03 8.15 14.13
N LEU A 143 -6.19 6.89 13.77
CA LEU A 143 -7.43 6.12 13.95
C LEU A 143 -7.78 5.97 15.44
N GLU A 144 -6.82 5.57 16.28
CA GLU A 144 -7.01 5.41 17.73
C GLU A 144 -7.39 6.74 18.40
N LYS A 145 -6.79 7.85 17.95
CA LYS A 145 -7.18 9.19 18.39
C LYS A 145 -8.59 9.55 17.94
N HIS A 146 -8.99 9.17 16.73
CA HIS A 146 -10.34 9.41 16.22
C HIS A 146 -11.40 8.61 17.00
N LEU A 147 -11.12 7.34 17.28
CA LEU A 147 -11.99 6.44 18.03
C LEU A 147 -11.97 6.72 19.53
N GLY A 148 -10.93 7.40 20.04
CA GLY A 148 -10.76 7.69 21.46
C GLY A 148 -10.37 6.46 22.30
N VAL A 149 -9.89 5.39 21.67
CA VAL A 149 -9.55 4.10 22.31
C VAL A 149 -8.31 3.48 21.67
N PRO A 150 -7.55 2.63 22.41
CA PRO A 150 -6.42 1.88 21.86
C PRO A 150 -6.92 0.71 21.00
N PHE A 151 -7.37 1.03 19.80
CA PHE A 151 -8.01 0.11 18.85
C PHE A 151 -7.17 -1.13 18.55
N LEU A 152 -5.88 -0.98 18.23
CA LEU A 152 -5.06 -2.13 17.83
C LEU A 152 -4.90 -3.12 18.97
N GLU A 153 -4.59 -2.62 20.17
CA GLU A 153 -4.43 -3.46 21.36
C GLU A 153 -5.73 -4.25 21.63
N ARG A 154 -6.88 -3.59 21.55
CA ARG A 154 -8.19 -4.22 21.74
C ARG A 154 -8.49 -5.24 20.64
N LEU A 155 -8.18 -4.91 19.39
CA LEU A 155 -8.39 -5.81 18.26
C LEU A 155 -7.52 -7.06 18.39
N GLN A 156 -6.24 -6.90 18.73
CA GLN A 156 -5.32 -8.00 18.99
C GLN A 156 -5.83 -8.93 20.10
N GLN A 157 -6.33 -8.38 21.22
CA GLN A 157 -6.93 -9.17 22.30
C GLN A 157 -8.16 -9.96 21.83
N ARG A 158 -9.02 -9.34 21.01
CA ARG A 158 -10.20 -9.99 20.42
C ARG A 158 -9.80 -11.11 19.48
N VAL A 159 -8.88 -10.84 18.55
CA VAL A 159 -8.32 -11.83 17.62
C VAL A 159 -7.72 -13.00 18.39
N SER A 160 -6.88 -12.75 19.41
CA SER A 160 -6.28 -13.82 20.22
C SER A 160 -7.34 -14.70 20.89
N THR A 161 -8.35 -14.08 21.48
CA THR A 161 -9.46 -14.80 22.13
C THR A 161 -10.24 -15.62 21.09
N ARG A 162 -10.56 -15.01 19.94
CA ARG A 162 -11.33 -15.65 18.87
C ARG A 162 -10.61 -16.88 18.31
N LEU A 163 -9.31 -16.75 18.07
CA LEU A 163 -8.51 -17.82 17.51
C LEU A 163 -8.59 -19.07 18.37
N THR A 164 -8.62 -18.99 19.70
CA THR A 164 -8.75 -20.18 20.57
C THR A 164 -9.96 -21.09 20.26
N THR A 165 -10.98 -20.55 19.59
CA THR A 165 -12.22 -21.27 19.26
C THR A 165 -12.37 -21.63 17.79
N LEU A 166 -11.56 -21.03 16.90
CA LEU A 166 -11.63 -21.28 15.46
C LEU A 166 -10.64 -22.38 15.06
N THR A 167 -11.02 -23.20 14.10
CA THR A 167 -10.09 -24.03 13.33
C THR A 167 -9.14 -23.16 12.49
N ASP A 168 -8.07 -23.74 11.95
CA ASP A 168 -7.11 -22.97 11.15
C ASP A 168 -7.73 -22.41 9.85
N THR A 169 -8.63 -23.15 9.22
CA THR A 169 -9.40 -22.68 8.04
C THR A 169 -10.34 -21.54 8.40
N GLU A 170 -11.08 -21.64 9.51
CA GLU A 170 -11.95 -20.55 9.97
C GLU A 170 -11.15 -19.32 10.40
N ALA A 171 -10.00 -19.52 11.05
CA ALA A 171 -9.08 -18.46 11.41
C ALA A 171 -8.52 -17.74 10.18
N ALA A 172 -8.15 -18.49 9.15
CA ALA A 172 -7.70 -17.95 7.87
C ALA A 172 -8.77 -17.04 7.23
N ALA A 173 -9.99 -17.55 7.09
CA ALA A 173 -11.12 -16.79 6.56
C ALA A 173 -11.43 -15.55 7.42
N TYR A 174 -11.44 -15.71 8.74
CA TYR A 174 -11.70 -14.63 9.70
C TYR A 174 -10.68 -13.49 9.58
N LEU A 175 -9.38 -13.81 9.56
CA LEU A 175 -8.31 -12.80 9.45
C LEU A 175 -8.32 -12.11 8.08
N ALA A 176 -8.51 -12.88 7.00
CA ALA A 176 -8.52 -12.34 5.64
C ALA A 176 -9.70 -11.37 5.42
N VAL A 177 -10.92 -11.76 5.82
CA VAL A 177 -12.11 -10.93 5.63
C VAL A 177 -12.08 -9.69 6.55
N MET A 178 -11.58 -9.83 7.78
CA MET A 178 -11.38 -8.71 8.69
C MET A 178 -10.42 -7.69 8.10
N ALA A 179 -9.24 -8.14 7.68
CA ALA A 179 -8.20 -7.26 7.17
C ALA A 179 -8.63 -6.57 5.89
N SER A 180 -9.23 -7.30 4.94
CA SER A 180 -9.69 -6.75 3.67
C SER A 180 -10.65 -5.57 3.84
N GLY A 181 -11.75 -5.73 4.57
CA GLY A 181 -12.69 -4.62 4.69
C GLY A 181 -12.23 -3.52 5.66
N PHE A 182 -11.26 -3.81 6.55
CA PHE A 182 -10.60 -2.77 7.33
C PHE A 182 -9.67 -1.92 6.46
N GLU A 183 -8.89 -2.57 5.60
CA GLU A 183 -8.00 -1.96 4.61
C GLU A 183 -8.79 -1.08 3.65
N ASP A 184 -9.91 -1.57 3.12
CA ASP A 184 -10.80 -0.79 2.25
C ASP A 184 -11.28 0.49 2.93
N ARG A 185 -11.65 0.43 4.21
CA ARG A 185 -12.16 1.60 4.94
C ARG A 185 -11.08 2.59 5.34
N THR A 186 -9.98 2.07 5.88
CA THR A 186 -8.99 2.86 6.63
C THR A 186 -7.70 3.10 5.85
N GLN A 187 -7.48 2.32 4.79
CA GLN A 187 -6.26 2.30 3.99
C GLN A 187 -5.01 1.88 4.80
N ILE A 188 -5.22 1.17 5.91
CA ILE A 188 -4.17 0.63 6.77
C ILE A 188 -4.07 -0.88 6.53
N GLU A 189 -2.90 -1.35 6.08
CA GLU A 189 -2.58 -2.78 5.92
C GLU A 189 -2.60 -3.50 7.28
N LEU A 190 -3.75 -4.07 7.62
CA LEU A 190 -4.00 -4.73 8.89
C LEU A 190 -3.54 -6.19 8.86
N PHE A 191 -3.57 -6.82 7.68
CA PHE A 191 -3.23 -8.23 7.55
C PHE A 191 -1.82 -8.58 8.06
N PRO A 192 -0.74 -7.86 7.68
CA PRO A 192 0.61 -8.15 8.17
C PRO A 192 0.76 -7.92 9.68
N ILE A 193 0.04 -6.91 10.22
CA ILE A 193 0.05 -6.57 11.64
C ILE A 193 -0.57 -7.71 12.45
N LEU A 194 -1.74 -8.20 12.02
CA LEU A 194 -2.42 -9.31 12.67
C LEU A 194 -1.63 -10.61 12.52
N LEU A 195 -1.08 -10.91 11.33
CA LEU A 195 -0.32 -12.13 11.10
C LEU A 195 0.94 -12.19 11.99
N ASN A 196 1.69 -11.09 12.12
CA ASN A 196 2.83 -11.00 13.02
C ASN A 196 2.40 -11.16 14.50
N TYR A 197 1.29 -10.57 14.89
CA TYR A 197 0.73 -10.76 16.23
C TYR A 197 0.36 -12.23 16.48
N VAL A 198 -0.30 -12.88 15.53
CA VAL A 198 -0.67 -14.31 15.64
C VAL A 198 0.57 -15.19 15.71
N ALA A 199 1.61 -14.91 14.94
CA ALA A 199 2.88 -15.64 15.01
C ALA A 199 3.51 -15.56 16.41
N GLN A 200 3.33 -14.45 17.12
CA GLN A 200 3.84 -14.25 18.49
C GLN A 200 2.92 -14.86 19.55
N ALA A 201 1.60 -14.70 19.40
CA ALA A 201 0.62 -15.11 20.41
C ALA A 201 0.20 -16.59 20.28
N HIS A 202 0.24 -17.14 19.07
CA HIS A 202 -0.18 -18.51 18.72
C HIS A 202 0.84 -19.18 17.79
N PRO A 203 2.12 -19.31 18.21
CA PRO A 203 3.22 -19.78 17.35
C PRO A 203 3.00 -21.19 16.80
N ASP A 204 2.29 -22.05 17.54
CA ASP A 204 2.02 -23.43 17.12
C ASP A 204 0.96 -23.54 16.02
N ARG A 205 0.20 -22.47 15.78
CA ARG A 205 -0.94 -22.45 14.85
C ARG A 205 -0.69 -21.68 13.58
N ILE A 206 0.30 -20.77 13.60
CA ILE A 206 0.54 -19.86 12.49
C ILE A 206 0.75 -20.60 11.16
N GLN A 207 1.47 -21.73 11.18
CA GLN A 207 1.71 -22.51 9.96
C GLN A 207 0.42 -23.11 9.40
N GLY A 208 -0.42 -23.72 10.24
CA GLY A 208 -1.70 -24.30 9.79
C GLY A 208 -2.66 -23.25 9.24
N ILE A 209 -2.66 -22.05 9.83
CA ILE A 209 -3.44 -20.90 9.33
C ILE A 209 -2.92 -20.46 7.95
N ILE A 210 -1.60 -20.33 7.78
CA ILE A 210 -0.98 -19.98 6.49
C ILE A 210 -1.30 -21.05 5.44
N ASP A 211 -1.12 -22.32 5.76
CA ASP A 211 -1.42 -23.44 4.85
C ASP A 211 -2.90 -23.47 4.41
N ALA A 212 -3.81 -23.04 5.29
CA ALA A 212 -5.23 -22.91 4.98
C ALA A 212 -5.53 -21.69 4.08
N MET A 213 -4.78 -20.59 4.23
CA MET A 213 -4.88 -19.42 3.34
C MET A 213 -4.40 -19.74 1.92
N GLU A 214 -3.47 -20.69 1.76
CA GLU A 214 -3.00 -21.19 0.46
C GLU A 214 -4.01 -22.10 -0.26
N LYS A 215 -5.13 -22.47 0.39
CA LYS A 215 -6.19 -23.32 -0.18
C LYS A 215 -7.54 -22.57 -0.26
N PRO A 216 -7.68 -21.67 -1.24
CA PRO A 216 -8.85 -20.82 -1.48
C PRO A 216 -10.21 -21.51 -1.43
N ASP A 217 -10.28 -22.68 -2.06
CA ASP A 217 -11.53 -23.38 -2.32
C ASP A 217 -12.15 -23.95 -1.03
N ASP A 218 -11.36 -24.05 0.04
CA ASP A 218 -11.78 -24.53 1.35
C ASP A 218 -12.25 -23.39 2.29
N LEU A 219 -12.11 -22.12 1.87
CA LEU A 219 -12.47 -20.96 2.68
C LEU A 219 -13.96 -20.62 2.51
N ASP A 220 -14.81 -21.13 3.41
CA ASP A 220 -16.19 -20.69 3.52
C ASP A 220 -16.28 -19.27 4.12
N SER A 221 -16.20 -18.27 3.24
CA SER A 221 -16.30 -16.84 3.59
C SER A 221 -17.66 -16.43 4.17
N SER A 222 -18.67 -17.31 4.15
CA SER A 222 -19.99 -17.00 4.71
C SER A 222 -20.04 -17.09 6.23
N GLN A 223 -19.11 -17.80 6.87
CA GLN A 223 -19.24 -18.18 8.29
C GLN A 223 -18.72 -17.18 9.35
N PRO A 224 -17.75 -16.27 9.11
CA PRO A 224 -17.27 -15.39 10.18
C PRO A 224 -17.82 -13.97 10.17
N THR A 225 -18.78 -13.60 9.30
CA THR A 225 -19.14 -12.18 9.12
C THR A 225 -19.63 -11.50 10.40
N HIS A 226 -20.55 -12.12 11.15
CA HIS A 226 -21.05 -11.52 12.40
C HIS A 226 -19.96 -11.46 13.49
N LYS A 227 -19.05 -12.44 13.54
CA LYS A 227 -17.91 -12.46 14.49
C LYS A 227 -16.96 -11.31 14.22
N ILE A 228 -16.62 -11.08 12.95
CA ILE A 228 -15.77 -9.97 12.50
C ILE A 228 -16.40 -8.63 12.86
N MET A 229 -17.70 -8.46 12.59
CA MET A 229 -18.43 -7.23 12.93
C MET A 229 -18.37 -6.94 14.42
N LEU A 230 -18.66 -7.94 15.27
CA LEU A 230 -18.62 -7.77 16.73
C LEU A 230 -17.22 -7.44 17.24
N ASP A 231 -16.20 -8.13 16.75
CA ASP A 231 -14.83 -7.94 17.22
C ASP A 231 -14.30 -6.56 16.82
N LEU A 232 -14.65 -6.06 15.62
CA LEU A 232 -14.31 -4.70 15.18
C LEU A 232 -15.09 -3.61 15.92
N ILE A 233 -16.39 -3.80 16.17
CA ILE A 233 -17.21 -2.87 16.98
C ILE A 233 -16.64 -2.75 18.38
N CYS A 234 -16.36 -3.89 19.03
CA CYS A 234 -15.79 -3.92 20.36
C CYS A 234 -14.40 -3.28 20.41
N ALA A 235 -13.56 -3.54 19.39
CA ALA A 235 -12.24 -2.93 19.29
C ALA A 235 -12.33 -1.40 19.14
N ALA A 236 -13.31 -0.91 18.38
CA ALA A 236 -13.58 0.51 18.14
C ALA A 236 -14.28 1.23 19.30
N GLY A 237 -14.53 0.54 20.42
CA GLY A 237 -15.09 1.14 21.64
C GLY A 237 -16.61 1.00 21.79
N GLY A 238 -17.26 0.24 20.91
CA GLY A 238 -18.65 -0.16 21.09
C GLY A 238 -18.84 -1.26 22.14
N GLU A 239 -20.07 -1.39 22.63
CA GLU A 239 -20.46 -2.49 23.50
C GLU A 239 -20.75 -3.76 22.68
N ASN A 240 -20.69 -4.92 23.34
CA ASN A 240 -21.10 -6.19 22.74
C ASN A 240 -22.64 -6.28 22.72
N GLU A 241 -23.26 -5.52 21.82
CA GLU A 241 -24.72 -5.35 21.74
C GLU A 241 -25.40 -6.32 20.77
N LEU A 242 -24.90 -7.56 20.66
CA LEU A 242 -25.60 -8.57 19.87
C LEU A 242 -26.91 -8.91 20.57
N LYS A 243 -28.03 -8.52 19.95
CA LYS A 243 -29.37 -8.88 20.43
C LYS A 243 -29.84 -10.14 19.71
N PRO A 244 -30.54 -11.06 20.38
CA PRO A 244 -31.14 -12.22 19.72
C PRO A 244 -32.02 -11.82 18.54
N HIS A 245 -32.00 -12.60 17.45
CA HIS A 245 -32.91 -12.38 16.33
C HIS A 245 -34.35 -12.62 16.79
N PRO A 246 -35.34 -11.75 16.44
CA PRO A 246 -36.72 -11.92 16.87
C PRO A 246 -37.36 -13.21 16.33
N GLU A 247 -36.91 -13.70 15.18
CA GLU A 247 -37.41 -14.94 14.56
C GLU A 247 -36.55 -16.17 14.88
N HIS A 248 -35.29 -15.94 15.27
CA HIS A 248 -34.29 -16.99 15.56
C HIS A 248 -33.53 -16.67 16.87
N PRO A 249 -34.23 -16.59 18.02
CA PRO A 249 -33.65 -16.07 19.27
C PRO A 249 -32.56 -16.96 19.88
N ASP A 250 -32.52 -18.23 19.51
CA ASP A 250 -31.53 -19.20 19.98
C ASP A 250 -30.35 -19.37 19.03
N ASP A 251 -30.38 -18.71 17.86
CA ASP A 251 -29.28 -18.75 16.89
C ASP A 251 -28.31 -17.57 17.14
N PRO A 252 -27.10 -17.83 17.68
CA PRO A 252 -26.12 -16.78 17.95
C PRO A 252 -25.55 -16.16 16.67
N ASP A 253 -25.65 -16.83 15.52
CA ASP A 253 -25.10 -16.36 14.25
C ASP A 253 -26.08 -15.42 13.52
N GLU A 254 -27.35 -15.37 13.95
CA GLU A 254 -28.38 -14.47 13.43
C GLU A 254 -28.63 -13.22 14.30
N GLY A 255 -27.81 -13.00 15.33
CA GLY A 255 -27.96 -11.87 16.22
C GLY A 255 -27.95 -10.51 15.51
N LEU A 256 -28.80 -9.59 15.98
CA LEU A 256 -28.94 -8.24 15.45
C LEU A 256 -27.99 -7.27 16.16
N ILE A 257 -27.22 -6.53 15.36
CA ILE A 257 -26.36 -5.45 15.83
C ILE A 257 -27.20 -4.17 15.95
N SER A 258 -27.03 -3.45 17.04
CA SER A 258 -27.73 -2.17 17.22
C SER A 258 -27.30 -1.14 16.17
N ARG A 259 -28.15 -0.12 15.95
CA ARG A 259 -27.79 1.01 15.07
C ARG A 259 -26.48 1.68 15.50
N CYS A 260 -26.28 1.86 16.81
CA CYS A 260 -25.05 2.42 17.37
C CYS A 260 -23.84 1.54 17.00
N GLY A 261 -23.96 0.22 17.17
CA GLY A 261 -22.94 -0.73 16.75
C GLY A 261 -22.61 -0.64 15.26
N MET A 262 -23.62 -0.49 14.40
CA MET A 262 -23.41 -0.32 12.95
C MET A 262 -22.74 1.02 12.60
N GLU A 263 -23.06 2.10 13.31
CA GLU A 263 -22.41 3.40 13.13
C GLU A 263 -20.93 3.37 13.57
N ILE A 264 -20.58 2.57 14.58
CA ILE A 264 -19.20 2.32 15.00
C ILE A 264 -18.48 1.43 13.98
N PHE A 265 -19.11 0.34 13.54
CA PHE A 265 -18.54 -0.57 12.54
C PHE A 265 -18.18 0.15 11.24
N ALA A 266 -19.07 1.03 10.75
CA ALA A 266 -18.86 1.81 9.54
C ALA A 266 -17.68 2.81 9.63
N GLN A 267 -17.11 3.05 10.81
CA GLN A 267 -15.90 3.87 10.95
C GLN A 267 -14.63 3.09 10.64
N VAL A 268 -14.64 1.77 10.86
CA VAL A 268 -13.45 0.91 10.77
C VAL A 268 -13.52 -0.15 9.68
N TRP A 269 -14.69 -0.39 9.09
CA TRP A 269 -14.86 -1.40 8.05
C TRP A 269 -15.77 -0.94 6.92
N GLN A 270 -15.39 -1.29 5.69
CA GLN A 270 -16.14 -1.08 4.46
C GLN A 270 -15.84 -2.27 3.57
N GLY A 271 -16.87 -2.94 3.09
CA GLY A 271 -16.71 -4.04 2.16
C GLY A 271 -17.96 -4.17 1.33
N ASP A 272 -17.81 -4.05 0.03
CA ASP A 272 -18.77 -4.54 -0.93
C ASP A 272 -18.55 -6.06 -0.95
N ARG A 273 -19.48 -6.87 -0.41
CA ARG A 273 -19.24 -8.32 -0.26
C ARG A 273 -18.70 -8.96 -1.55
N LEU A 274 -17.64 -9.76 -1.39
CA LEU A 274 -16.94 -10.63 -2.37
C LEU A 274 -15.99 -9.84 -3.30
N SER A 275 -14.67 -10.08 -3.28
CA SER A 275 -14.18 -11.44 -3.54
C SER A 275 -12.81 -11.73 -2.90
N GLY A 276 -12.76 -12.76 -2.05
CA GLY A 276 -11.50 -13.46 -1.77
C GLY A 276 -10.83 -13.98 -3.06
N TYR A 277 -11.62 -14.16 -4.13
CA TYR A 277 -11.14 -14.56 -5.46
C TYR A 277 -10.19 -13.55 -6.12
N GLU A 278 -10.23 -12.25 -5.83
CA GLU A 278 -9.28 -11.28 -6.40
C GLU A 278 -7.91 -11.30 -5.71
N ILE A 279 -7.88 -11.54 -4.40
CA ILE A 279 -6.64 -11.75 -3.62
C ILE A 279 -5.98 -13.08 -4.04
N ILE A 280 -6.79 -14.10 -4.27
CA ILE A 280 -6.37 -15.44 -4.70
C ILE A 280 -5.91 -15.43 -6.17
N ALA A 281 -6.60 -14.72 -7.07
CA ALA A 281 -6.17 -14.56 -8.45
C ALA A 281 -4.84 -13.79 -8.60
N ALA A 282 -4.59 -12.81 -7.72
CA ALA A 282 -3.31 -12.12 -7.66
C ALA A 282 -2.17 -13.05 -7.16
N PHE A 283 -2.48 -13.99 -6.27
CA PHE A 283 -1.54 -15.01 -5.77
C PHE A 283 -1.27 -16.11 -6.80
N ASP A 284 -2.28 -16.62 -7.50
CA ASP A 284 -2.16 -17.61 -8.58
C ASP A 284 -1.35 -17.08 -9.77
N ALA A 285 -1.52 -15.79 -10.11
CA ALA A 285 -0.72 -15.14 -11.15
C ALA A 285 0.76 -15.00 -10.76
N ALA A 286 1.06 -14.85 -9.46
CA ALA A 286 2.42 -14.79 -8.94
C ALA A 286 3.07 -16.19 -8.85
N MET A 287 2.30 -17.21 -8.47
CA MET A 287 2.75 -18.60 -8.38
C MET A 287 2.95 -19.27 -9.74
N LYS A 288 2.08 -19.01 -10.71
CA LYS A 288 2.24 -19.50 -12.10
C LYS A 288 3.51 -18.96 -12.75
N LYS A 289 3.85 -17.70 -12.48
CA LYS A 289 5.08 -17.07 -12.96
C LYS A 289 6.34 -17.67 -12.33
N TYR A 290 6.26 -18.03 -11.04
CA TYR A 290 7.35 -18.71 -10.33
C TYR A 290 7.59 -20.15 -10.82
N GLN A 291 6.54 -20.89 -11.18
CA GLN A 291 6.65 -22.24 -11.74
C GLN A 291 7.12 -22.27 -13.20
N GLU A 292 6.74 -21.28 -14.01
CA GLU A 292 7.27 -21.10 -15.37
C GLU A 292 8.79 -20.78 -15.38
N GLU A 293 9.28 -20.11 -14.33
CA GLU A 293 10.70 -19.79 -14.14
C GLU A 293 11.52 -20.97 -13.56
N GLN A 294 10.90 -21.85 -12.77
CA GLN A 294 11.51 -23.08 -12.24
C GLN A 294 11.54 -24.23 -13.27
N GLY A 295 10.60 -24.26 -14.24
CA GLY A 295 10.54 -25.27 -15.31
C GLY A 295 11.52 -25.07 -16.48
N GLN A 296 12.26 -23.96 -16.52
CA GLN A 296 13.28 -23.68 -17.55
C GLN A 296 14.71 -24.01 -17.10
N GLN A 297 14.89 -24.59 -15.90
CA GLN A 297 16.17 -25.12 -15.41
C GLN A 297 16.21 -26.66 -15.38
N SER A 298 15.70 -27.31 -16.42
CA SER A 298 15.99 -28.72 -16.73
C SER A 298 16.27 -28.90 -18.21
#